data_AF-A0A8T7D4N9-F1
#
_entry.id   AF-A0A8T7D4N9-F1
#
_cell.length_a   1.000
_cell.length_b   1.000
_cell.length_c   1.000
_cell.angle_alpha   90.00
_cell.angle_beta   90.00
_cell.angle_gamma   90.00
#
_symmetry.space_group_name_H-M   'P 1'
#
loop_
_entity.id
_entity.type
_entity.pdbx_description
1 polymer ?
#
loop_
_entity_poly.entity_id
_entity_poly.type
_entity_poly.pdbx_seq_one_letter_code
_entity_poly.pdbx_strand_id
1 'polypeptide(L)'
;MKLTKLLFVLTIFLYLFGCASGAKIENMVFQENQKTYPDGLHKNMEVTKVSGGEKTNPLWTSEISNEAFLGALKESLLSQGLYSADGKLRLEVKMIKVDQPLFGLDFKVITHVRYILTNRIDNSVILERV
;
A
#
# COMPACT_ATOMS: atom_id res chain seq x y z
N MET A 1 23.09 7.37 44.03
CA MET A 1 23.39 6.28 43.06
C MET A 1 22.15 5.49 42.59
N LYS A 2 21.17 5.14 43.45
CA LYS A 2 19.98 4.38 42.99
C LYS A 2 18.99 5.24 42.17
N LEU A 3 18.74 6.48 42.59
CA LEU A 3 17.82 7.40 41.91
C LEU A 3 18.34 7.86 40.53
N THR A 4 19.65 8.11 40.41
CA THR A 4 20.29 8.49 39.15
C THR A 4 20.31 7.34 38.14
N LYS A 5 20.51 6.09 38.60
CA LYS A 5 20.37 4.89 37.75
C LYS A 5 18.92 4.66 37.31
N LEU A 6 17.95 4.90 38.19
CA LEU A 6 16.52 4.76 37.87
C LEU A 6 16.08 5.78 36.82
N LEU A 7 16.54 7.04 36.94
CA LEU A 7 16.27 8.08 35.94
C LEU A 7 16.86 7.72 34.58
N PHE A 8 18.07 7.14 34.55
CA PHE A 8 18.71 6.72 33.31
C PHE A 8 17.97 5.58 32.60
N VAL A 9 17.46 4.59 33.36
CA VAL A 9 16.65 3.49 32.81
C VAL A 9 15.31 4.00 32.28
N LEU A 10 14.67 4.95 32.98
CA LEU A 10 13.41 5.54 32.54
C LEU A 10 13.57 6.33 31.22
N THR A 11 14.66 7.10 31.11
CA THR A 11 14.99 7.82 29.87
C THR A 11 15.21 6.86 28.71
N ILE A 12 15.94 5.75 28.91
CA ILE A 12 16.14 4.73 27.86
C ILE A 12 14.81 4.13 27.41
N PHE A 13 13.90 3.82 28.34
CA PHE A 13 12.58 3.29 27.99
C PHE A 13 11.76 4.27 27.14
N LEU A 14 11.81 5.56 27.44
CA LEU A 14 11.10 6.59 26.67
C LEU A 14 11.60 6.69 25.21
N TYR A 15 12.85 6.30 24.92
CA TYR A 15 13.41 6.28 23.56
C TYR A 15 13.09 5.00 22.75
N LEU A 16 12.48 3.97 23.36
CA LEU A 16 12.19 2.69 22.68
C LEU A 16 10.78 2.63 22.08
N PHE A 17 9.93 3.65 22.28
CA PHE A 17 8.58 3.69 21.72
C PHE A 17 8.57 4.42 20.38
N GLY A 18 8.16 3.74 19.30
CA GLY A 18 7.94 4.36 17.98
C GLY A 18 8.58 3.69 16.76
N CYS A 19 9.13 2.47 16.87
CA CYS A 19 9.77 1.80 15.73
C CYS A 19 8.79 1.36 14.62
N ALA A 20 7.52 1.11 14.94
CA ALA A 20 6.55 0.62 13.95
C ALA A 20 5.75 1.78 13.32
N SER A 21 6.39 2.53 12.42
CA SER A 21 5.66 3.41 11.50
C SER A 21 4.99 2.59 10.39
N GLY A 22 3.80 2.97 9.96
CA GLY A 22 3.12 2.27 8.87
C GLY A 22 3.80 2.41 7.51
N ALA A 23 3.39 1.58 6.56
CA ALA A 23 3.92 1.62 5.20
C ALA A 23 3.70 3.01 4.56
N LYS A 24 4.78 3.60 4.03
CA LYS A 24 4.71 4.90 3.37
C LYS A 24 4.24 4.74 1.93
N ILE A 25 3.36 5.65 1.49
CA ILE A 25 2.81 5.69 0.12
C ILE A 25 3.93 5.71 -0.92
N GLU A 26 4.92 6.59 -0.75
CA GLU A 26 6.05 6.78 -1.67
C GLU A 26 6.80 5.47 -2.01
N ASN A 27 6.84 4.52 -1.08
CA ASN A 27 7.52 3.22 -1.24
C ASN A 27 6.64 2.18 -1.96
N MET A 28 5.37 2.50 -2.21
CA MET A 28 4.42 1.64 -2.92
C MET A 28 4.06 2.19 -4.31
N VAL A 29 4.50 3.42 -4.63
CA VAL A 29 4.29 4.02 -5.95
C VAL A 29 5.20 3.34 -6.97
N PHE A 30 4.67 3.06 -8.15
CA PHE A 30 5.45 2.61 -9.29
C PHE A 30 6.28 3.77 -9.86
N GLN A 31 7.61 3.69 -9.73
CA GLN A 31 8.55 4.78 -10.03
C GLN A 31 9.32 4.62 -11.35
N GLU A 32 9.05 3.59 -12.16
CA GLU A 32 9.74 3.45 -13.45
C GLU A 32 9.26 4.51 -14.46
N ASN A 33 10.06 4.71 -15.52
CA ASN A 33 9.69 5.55 -16.65
C ASN A 33 8.32 5.17 -17.21
N GLN A 34 7.60 6.16 -17.73
CA GLN A 34 6.31 5.94 -18.36
C GLN A 34 6.42 4.90 -19.47
N LYS A 35 5.62 3.84 -19.36
CA LYS A 35 5.53 2.81 -20.39
C LYS A 35 4.59 3.26 -21.51
N THR A 36 4.75 2.66 -22.69
CA THR A 36 3.81 2.87 -23.79
C THR A 36 2.57 2.01 -23.58
N TYR A 37 1.40 2.64 -23.55
CA TYR A 37 0.11 1.98 -23.42
C TYR A 37 -0.77 2.29 -24.64
N PRO A 38 -1.71 1.39 -25.02
CA PRO A 38 -2.72 1.67 -26.02
C PRO A 38 -3.57 2.90 -25.67
N ASP A 39 -4.00 3.65 -26.68
CA ASP A 39 -4.77 4.89 -26.50
C ASP A 39 -6.03 4.72 -25.65
N GLY A 40 -6.68 3.56 -25.74
CA GLY A 40 -7.86 3.24 -24.93
C GLY A 40 -7.63 3.15 -23.42
N LEU A 41 -6.38 3.09 -22.95
CA LEU A 41 -6.05 3.04 -21.51
C LEU A 41 -5.70 4.42 -20.93
N HIS A 42 -5.24 5.36 -21.76
CA HIS A 42 -4.86 6.69 -21.28
C HIS A 42 -6.05 7.42 -20.68
N LYS A 43 -5.87 7.92 -19.46
CA LYS A 43 -6.91 8.63 -18.68
C LYS A 43 -8.25 7.90 -18.65
N ASN A 44 -8.23 6.58 -18.47
CA ASN A 44 -9.44 5.76 -18.55
C ASN A 44 -9.61 4.76 -17.40
N MET A 45 -8.67 4.73 -16.44
CA MET A 45 -8.71 3.82 -15.29
C MET A 45 -9.07 4.56 -13.99
N GLU A 46 -10.17 4.15 -13.37
CA GLU A 46 -10.60 4.57 -12.03
C GLU A 46 -10.25 3.49 -11.01
N VAL A 47 -9.62 3.86 -9.88
CA VAL A 47 -9.47 2.95 -8.73
C VAL A 47 -10.69 3.09 -7.84
N THR A 48 -11.59 2.12 -7.89
CA THR A 48 -12.89 2.19 -7.21
C THR A 48 -12.80 1.77 -5.75
N LYS A 49 -12.00 0.74 -5.46
CA LYS A 49 -11.93 0.15 -4.12
C LYS A 49 -10.60 -0.56 -3.88
N VAL A 50 -10.08 -0.36 -2.68
CA VAL A 50 -8.99 -1.14 -2.10
C VAL A 50 -9.48 -1.76 -0.80
N SER A 51 -9.22 -3.04 -0.59
CA SER A 51 -9.64 -3.77 0.61
C SER A 51 -8.61 -4.80 1.07
N GLY A 52 -8.77 -5.30 2.30
CA GLY A 52 -7.93 -6.34 2.88
C GLY A 52 -6.65 -5.83 3.56
N GLY A 53 -6.39 -4.53 3.53
CA GLY A 53 -5.31 -3.91 4.28
C GLY A 53 -5.70 -3.62 5.73
N GLU A 54 -4.68 -3.48 6.57
CA GLU A 54 -4.80 -3.22 8.01
C GLU A 54 -4.08 -1.94 8.40
N LYS A 55 -4.55 -1.28 9.46
CA LYS A 55 -3.87 -0.10 10.00
C LYS A 55 -2.72 -0.56 10.87
N THR A 56 -1.58 0.11 10.71
CA THR A 56 -0.44 -0.10 11.60
C THR A 56 -0.80 0.25 13.03
N ASN A 57 -0.48 -0.65 13.95
CA ASN A 57 -0.48 -0.35 15.37
C ASN A 57 0.95 0.06 15.78
N PRO A 58 1.17 1.30 16.25
CA PRO A 58 2.51 1.79 16.61
C PRO A 58 3.22 0.99 17.71
N LEU A 59 2.46 0.22 18.50
CA LEU A 59 2.96 -0.68 19.55
C LEU A 59 3.20 -2.11 19.05
N TRP A 60 2.85 -2.40 17.78
CA TRP A 60 2.90 -3.73 17.20
C TRP A 60 3.56 -3.69 15.80
N THR A 61 3.10 -4.52 14.87
CA THR A 61 3.70 -4.64 13.55
C THR A 61 3.24 -3.54 12.57
N SER A 62 4.14 -3.22 11.63
CA SER A 62 3.84 -2.32 10.52
C SER A 62 2.94 -3.01 9.51
N GLU A 63 1.92 -2.32 9.05
CA GLU A 63 0.88 -2.83 8.14
C GLU A 63 0.67 -1.89 6.95
N ILE A 64 -0.01 -2.39 5.92
CA ILE A 64 -0.44 -1.60 4.76
C ILE A 64 -1.92 -1.32 4.86
N SER A 65 -2.28 -0.05 5.04
CA SER A 65 -3.70 0.36 5.08
C SER A 65 -4.31 0.45 3.68
N ASN A 66 -5.63 0.30 3.59
CA ASN A 66 -6.36 0.45 2.34
C ASN A 66 -6.17 1.86 1.74
N GLU A 67 -6.14 2.88 2.59
CA GLU A 67 -6.01 4.29 2.18
C GLU A 67 -4.61 4.58 1.63
N ALA A 68 -3.57 4.06 2.30
CA ALA A 68 -2.20 4.23 1.85
C ALA A 68 -1.98 3.55 0.50
N PHE A 69 -2.47 2.32 0.34
CA PHE A 69 -2.32 1.58 -0.92
C PHE A 69 -3.19 2.16 -2.05
N LEU A 70 -4.39 2.67 -1.73
CA LEU A 70 -5.21 3.44 -2.67
C LEU A 70 -4.47 4.67 -3.20
N GLY A 71 -3.85 5.44 -2.31
CA GLY A 71 -3.04 6.60 -2.69
C GLY A 71 -1.91 6.20 -3.64
N ALA A 72 -1.16 5.15 -3.29
CA ALA A 72 -0.05 4.66 -4.09
C ALA A 72 -0.49 4.18 -5.48
N LEU A 73 -1.61 3.46 -5.58
CA LEU A 73 -2.16 3.01 -6.86
C LEU A 73 -2.60 4.18 -7.74
N LYS A 74 -3.27 5.18 -7.17
CA LYS A 74 -3.69 6.38 -7.91
C LYS A 74 -2.49 7.15 -8.42
N GLU A 75 -1.48 7.37 -7.59
CA GLU A 75 -0.25 8.07 -7.97
C GLU A 75 0.52 7.30 -9.05
N SER A 76 0.58 5.97 -8.94
CA SER A 76 1.17 5.09 -9.97
C SER A 76 0.44 5.19 -11.31
N LEU A 77 -0.89 5.17 -11.30
CA LEU A 77 -1.67 5.31 -12.54
C LEU A 77 -1.59 6.72 -13.13
N LEU A 78 -1.52 7.75 -12.27
CA LEU A 78 -1.30 9.14 -12.69
C LEU A 78 0.07 9.32 -13.36
N SER A 79 1.14 8.80 -12.75
CA SER A 79 2.50 8.89 -13.30
C SER A 79 2.64 8.19 -14.65
N GLN A 80 1.81 7.17 -14.89
CA GLN A 80 1.74 6.45 -16.15
C GLN A 80 0.76 7.05 -17.18
N GLY A 81 -0.01 8.09 -16.82
CA GLY A 81 -1.00 8.73 -17.70
C GLY A 81 -2.33 7.96 -17.84
N LEU A 82 -2.58 6.98 -16.98
CA LEU A 82 -3.72 6.04 -17.07
C LEU A 82 -4.92 6.45 -16.22
N TYR A 83 -4.69 7.16 -15.12
CA TYR A 83 -5.75 7.46 -14.15
C TYR A 83 -6.80 8.46 -14.69
N SER A 84 -8.07 8.16 -14.45
CA SER A 84 -9.16 9.16 -14.45
C SER A 84 -10.20 8.82 -13.40
N ALA A 85 -10.78 9.84 -12.77
CA ALA A 85 -11.82 9.67 -11.75
C ALA A 85 -13.17 9.15 -12.32
N ASP A 86 -13.38 9.31 -13.63
CA ASP A 86 -14.59 8.91 -14.36
C ASP A 86 -14.30 7.89 -15.47
N GLY A 87 -13.15 7.21 -15.38
CA GLY A 87 -12.68 6.22 -16.34
C GLY A 87 -13.71 5.13 -16.61
N LYS A 88 -13.74 4.65 -17.86
CA LYS A 88 -14.59 3.51 -18.25
C LYS A 88 -14.08 2.20 -17.67
N LEU A 89 -12.82 2.14 -17.23
CA LEU A 89 -12.22 0.94 -16.65
C LEU A 89 -12.17 1.11 -15.13
N ARG A 90 -12.86 0.23 -14.40
CA ARG A 90 -12.93 0.25 -12.94
C ARG A 90 -12.00 -0.82 -12.36
N LEU A 91 -10.98 -0.38 -11.63
CA LEU A 91 -10.01 -1.22 -10.94
C LEU A 91 -10.41 -1.40 -9.47
N GLU A 92 -10.79 -2.62 -9.10
CA GLU A 92 -10.91 -3.07 -7.72
C GLU A 92 -9.67 -3.86 -7.31
N VAL A 93 -9.21 -3.63 -6.08
CA VAL A 93 -8.00 -4.24 -5.55
C VAL A 93 -8.27 -4.85 -4.17
N LYS A 94 -7.78 -6.06 -3.96
CA LYS A 94 -7.88 -6.77 -2.68
C LYS A 94 -6.51 -7.29 -2.27
N MET A 95 -5.98 -6.79 -1.17
CA MET A 95 -4.86 -7.40 -0.47
C MET A 95 -5.37 -8.71 0.15
N ILE A 96 -4.86 -9.83 -0.37
CA ILE A 96 -5.28 -11.18 0.04
C ILE A 96 -4.51 -11.62 1.27
N LYS A 97 -3.23 -11.27 1.31
CA LYS A 97 -2.30 -11.70 2.37
C LYS A 97 -1.13 -10.73 2.44
N VAL A 98 -0.70 -10.43 3.66
CA VAL A 98 0.55 -9.72 3.94
C VAL A 98 1.42 -10.66 4.75
N ASP A 99 2.45 -11.21 4.13
CA ASP A 99 3.44 -12.07 4.79
C ASP A 99 4.56 -11.20 5.34
N GLN A 100 4.65 -11.15 6.67
CA GLN A 100 5.63 -10.36 7.39
C GLN A 100 6.66 -11.27 8.08
N PRO A 101 7.94 -10.85 8.14
CA PRO A 101 8.96 -11.61 8.82
C PRO A 101 8.74 -11.52 10.34
N LEU A 102 8.70 -12.68 11.00
CA LEU A 102 8.50 -12.75 12.46
C LEU A 102 9.81 -12.50 13.24
N PHE A 103 10.96 -12.82 12.65
CA PHE A 103 12.30 -12.69 13.23
C PHE A 103 13.37 -12.92 12.15
N GLY A 104 14.54 -12.31 12.29
CA GLY A 104 15.69 -12.53 11.39
C GLY A 104 16.38 -11.25 10.93
N LEU A 105 17.42 -11.40 10.09
CA LEU A 105 18.13 -10.29 9.45
C LEU A 105 17.48 -9.85 8.13
N ASP A 106 16.52 -10.63 7.61
CA ASP A 106 15.78 -10.33 6.39
C ASP A 106 14.42 -9.72 6.73
N PHE A 107 14.24 -8.45 6.40
CA PHE A 107 13.04 -7.66 6.65
C PHE A 107 12.16 -7.56 5.39
N LYS A 108 11.96 -8.68 4.70
CA LYS A 108 11.12 -8.73 3.50
C LYS A 108 9.64 -8.97 3.84
N VAL A 109 8.80 -8.00 3.50
CA VAL A 109 7.34 -8.14 3.52
C VAL A 109 6.85 -8.50 2.11
N ILE A 110 6.01 -9.51 2.01
CA ILE A 110 5.41 -9.95 0.74
C ILE A 110 3.90 -9.74 0.80
N THR A 111 3.37 -8.91 -0.09
CA THR A 111 1.93 -8.67 -0.19
C THR A 111 1.38 -9.37 -1.43
N HIS A 112 0.38 -10.23 -1.24
CA HIS A 112 -0.38 -10.85 -2.31
C HIS A 112 -1.61 -10.00 -2.61
N VAL A 113 -1.74 -9.54 -3.85
CA VAL A 113 -2.76 -8.56 -4.24
C VAL A 113 -3.54 -9.06 -5.44
N ARG A 114 -4.85 -9.19 -5.28
CA ARG A 114 -5.77 -9.46 -6.38
C ARG A 114 -6.23 -8.15 -7.02
N TYR A 115 -6.05 -8.03 -8.33
CA TYR A 115 -6.51 -6.93 -9.16
C TYR A 115 -7.65 -7.40 -10.06
N ILE A 116 -8.74 -6.64 -10.09
CA ILE A 116 -9.93 -6.92 -10.89
C ILE A 116 -10.24 -5.67 -11.70
N LEU A 117 -10.11 -5.76 -13.01
CA LEU A 117 -10.44 -4.69 -13.94
C LEU A 117 -11.77 -5.00 -14.60
N THR A 118 -12.71 -4.07 -14.48
CA THR A 118 -14.06 -4.19 -15.05
C THR A 118 -14.37 -3.05 -16.00
N ASN A 119 -15.24 -3.30 -16.97
CA ASN A 119 -15.83 -2.23 -17.78
C ASN A 119 -16.99 -1.58 -17.02
N ARG A 120 -17.01 -0.26 -16.98
CA ARG A 120 -18.03 0.51 -16.27
C ARG A 120 -19.42 0.35 -16.87
N ILE A 121 -19.54 0.08 -18.16
CA ILE A 121 -20.82 0.06 -18.89
C ILE A 121 -21.61 -1.21 -18.58
N ASP A 122 -20.96 -2.38 -18.67
CA ASP A 122 -21.62 -3.70 -18.56
C ASP A 122 -21.15 -4.51 -17.33
N ASN A 123 -20.21 -3.98 -16.54
CA ASN A 123 -19.56 -4.67 -15.42
C ASN A 123 -18.84 -5.97 -15.81
N SER A 124 -18.51 -6.14 -17.09
CA SER A 124 -17.72 -7.28 -17.55
C SER A 124 -16.31 -7.24 -16.97
N VAL A 125 -15.79 -8.39 -16.55
CA VAL A 125 -14.39 -8.53 -16.11
C VAL A 125 -13.50 -8.59 -17.34
N ILE A 126 -12.62 -7.59 -17.48
CA ILE A 126 -11.64 -7.49 -18.57
C ILE A 126 -10.37 -8.23 -18.19
N LEU A 127 -9.95 -8.09 -16.93
CA LEU A 127 -8.74 -8.69 -16.41
C LEU A 127 -8.92 -9.04 -14.94
N GLU A 128 -8.41 -10.20 -14.57
CA GLU A 128 -8.28 -10.60 -13.18
C GLU A 128 -6.91 -11.25 -12.96
N ARG A 129 -6.18 -10.81 -11.93
CA ARG A 129 -4.85 -11.34 -11.60
C ARG A 129 -4.60 -11.28 -10.09
N VAL A 130 -3.81 -12.23 -9.59
CA VAL A 130 -3.28 -12.31 -8.21
C VAL A 130 -1.76 -12.23 -8.26
#